data_AF-A0A6G2J476-F1
#
_entry.id   AF-A0A6G2J476-F1
#
_cell.length_a   1.000
_cell.length_b   1.000
_cell.length_c   1.000
_cell.angle_alpha   90.00
_cell.angle_beta   90.00
_cell.angle_gamma   90.00
#
_symmetry.space_group_name_H-M   'P 1'
#
loop_
_entity.id
_entity.type
_entity.pdbx_description
1 polymer ?
#
loop_
_entity_poly.entity_id
_entity_poly.type
_entity_poly.pdbx_seq_one_letter_code
_entity_poly.pdbx_strand_id
1 'polypeptide(L)'
;MYSVKRGGWYAILPTGRIPTSAITRMFPVRKRPCDVVGWENKLTTIFGGEEWKELYKDDPQQTLTGEPRHLRKEDAKTISKLYQRKLKALFKDRFLNKTYEFKTRNNAMLFEFMFCVGSCSPSAIKLAKKIAGHILKKST
;
A
#
# COMPACT_ATOMS: atom_id res chain seq x y z
N MET A 1 -0.89 14.61 -2.96
CA MET A 1 -0.62 15.45 -4.15
C MET A 1 0.81 15.18 -4.59
N TYR A 2 1.03 14.44 -5.69
CA TYR A 2 2.38 14.16 -6.18
C TYR A 2 2.73 15.16 -7.29
N SER A 3 3.69 16.04 -7.02
CA SER A 3 4.25 16.99 -7.99
C SER A 3 5.36 16.31 -8.79
N VAL A 4 5.14 16.11 -10.08
CA VAL A 4 6.16 15.64 -11.02
C VAL A 4 6.81 16.85 -11.68
N LYS A 5 8.00 17.25 -11.22
CA LYS A 5 8.89 18.15 -11.96
C LYS A 5 10.01 17.36 -12.64
N ARG A 6 10.24 17.74 -13.90
CA ARG A 6 11.19 17.19 -14.86
C ARG A 6 12.62 17.15 -14.30
N GLY A 7 13.33 16.05 -14.56
CA GLY A 7 14.77 15.90 -14.35
C GLY A 7 15.13 14.76 -13.41
N GLY A 8 15.36 13.56 -13.95
CA GLY A 8 16.06 12.44 -13.32
C GLY A 8 15.87 12.21 -11.82
N TRP A 9 14.72 11.67 -11.40
CA TRP A 9 14.54 11.15 -10.03
C TRP A 9 14.11 9.68 -10.07
N TYR A 10 14.88 8.83 -9.39
CA TYR A 10 14.45 7.49 -9.02
C TYR A 10 13.47 7.64 -7.87
N ALA A 11 12.19 7.36 -8.09
CA ALA A 11 11.21 7.33 -7.03
C ALA A 11 11.30 5.96 -6.33
N ILE A 12 12.19 5.85 -5.35
CA ILE A 12 11.94 4.91 -4.25
C ILE A 12 10.72 5.51 -3.56
N LEU A 13 9.56 4.91 -3.77
CA LEU A 13 8.39 5.22 -2.95
C LEU A 13 8.54 4.31 -1.73
N PRO A 14 9.11 4.78 -0.61
CA PRO A 14 8.68 4.20 0.65
C PRO A 14 7.15 4.35 0.62
N THR A 15 6.43 3.26 0.83
CA THR A 15 5.02 3.37 1.20
C THR A 15 4.95 4.46 2.29
N GLY A 16 4.35 5.58 1.93
CA GLY A 16 4.83 6.91 2.34
C GLY A 16 4.66 7.21 3.82
N ARG A 17 5.72 7.74 4.46
CA ARG A 17 5.76 8.37 5.81
C ARG A 17 5.14 7.59 7.00
N ILE A 18 4.40 6.51 6.79
CA ILE A 18 3.57 5.83 7.77
C ILE A 18 3.84 4.32 7.64
N PRO A 19 4.29 3.64 8.70
CA PRO A 19 4.49 2.19 8.69
C PRO A 19 3.23 1.44 8.26
N THR A 20 3.37 0.35 7.49
CA THR A 20 2.24 -0.49 7.09
C THR A 20 1.43 -0.96 8.30
N SER A 21 2.11 -1.25 9.41
CA SER A 21 1.48 -1.57 10.69
C SER A 21 0.63 -0.44 11.28
N ALA A 22 1.04 0.81 11.12
CA ALA A 22 0.27 1.98 11.55
C ALA A 22 -0.96 2.22 10.65
N ILE A 23 -0.83 2.00 9.35
CA ILE A 23 -1.97 2.03 8.41
C ILE A 23 -2.99 0.95 8.81
N THR A 24 -2.55 -0.27 9.14
CA THR A 24 -3.45 -1.33 9.62
C THR A 24 -4.23 -0.89 10.86
N ARG A 25 -3.59 -0.17 11.80
CA ARG A 25 -4.24 0.36 13.01
C ARG A 25 -5.24 1.48 12.73
N MET A 26 -5.10 2.19 11.62
CA MET A 26 -6.04 3.22 11.23
C MET A 26 -7.38 2.67 10.74
N PHE A 27 -7.50 1.39 10.40
CA PHE A 27 -8.76 0.80 9.98
C PHE A 27 -9.60 0.38 11.20
N PRO A 28 -10.80 0.98 11.42
CA PRO A 28 -11.71 0.52 12.47
C PRO A 28 -12.02 -0.97 12.28
N VAL A 29 -11.92 -1.73 13.37
CA VAL A 29 -12.04 -3.20 13.34
C VAL A 29 -13.50 -3.67 13.38
N ARG A 30 -14.40 -2.87 13.98
CA ARG A 30 -15.80 -3.26 14.25
C ARG A 30 -16.85 -2.21 13.83
N LYS A 31 -16.43 -1.14 13.16
CA LYS A 31 -17.32 -0.05 12.68
C LYS A 31 -17.00 0.22 11.21
N ARG A 32 -17.96 0.69 10.41
CA ARG A 32 -17.60 1.20 9.08
C ARG A 32 -16.85 2.52 9.25
N PRO A 33 -15.87 2.81 8.39
CA PRO A 33 -15.28 4.14 8.33
C PRO A 33 -16.29 5.26 8.05
N CYS A 34 -17.41 4.97 7.39
CA CYS A 34 -18.51 5.94 7.20
C CYS A 34 -19.30 6.21 8.50
N ASP A 35 -19.32 5.28 9.45
CA ASP A 35 -19.99 5.46 10.76
C ASP A 35 -19.12 6.31 11.73
N VAL A 36 -17.88 6.62 11.34
CA VAL A 36 -16.95 7.44 12.12
C VAL A 36 -16.72 8.74 11.36
N VAL A 37 -17.23 9.84 11.91
CA VAL A 37 -17.20 11.17 11.27
C VAL A 37 -15.77 11.53 10.84
N GLY A 38 -15.60 11.84 9.55
CA GLY A 38 -14.34 12.28 8.94
C GLY A 38 -13.30 11.17 8.72
N TRP A 39 -13.59 9.91 9.07
CA TRP A 39 -12.65 8.80 8.90
C TRP A 39 -12.54 8.34 7.44
N GLU A 40 -13.67 8.36 6.73
CA GLU A 40 -13.72 8.12 5.28
C GLU A 40 -12.77 9.06 4.52
N ASN A 41 -12.85 10.37 4.80
CA ASN A 41 -12.00 11.38 4.18
C ASN A 41 -10.51 11.17 4.49
N LYS A 42 -10.17 10.76 5.72
CA LYS A 42 -8.78 10.44 6.11
C LYS A 42 -8.25 9.24 5.32
N LEU A 43 -9.01 8.16 5.24
CA LEU A 43 -8.62 6.98 4.48
C LEU A 43 -8.50 7.29 2.99
N THR A 44 -9.47 7.99 2.42
CA THR A 44 -9.43 8.43 1.01
C THR A 44 -8.23 9.33 0.74
N THR A 45 -7.83 10.19 1.68
CA THR A 45 -6.62 11.03 1.55
C THR A 45 -5.34 10.20 1.58
N ILE A 46 -5.24 9.22 2.48
CA ILE A 46 -4.06 8.35 2.63
C ILE A 46 -3.88 7.46 1.40
N PHE A 47 -4.97 6.82 0.97
CA PHE A 47 -4.95 5.91 -0.18
C PHE A 47 -5.01 6.65 -1.52
N GLY A 48 -5.39 7.93 -1.53
CA GLY A 48 -5.58 8.73 -2.73
C GLY A 48 -6.75 8.23 -3.58
N GLY A 49 -7.81 7.72 -2.95
CA GLY A 49 -8.99 7.12 -3.61
C GLY A 49 -9.81 6.25 -2.65
N GLU A 50 -10.96 5.77 -3.09
CA GLU A 50 -11.91 5.00 -2.29
C GLU A 50 -11.68 3.48 -2.31
N GLU A 51 -10.61 2.99 -2.98
CA GLU A 51 -10.36 1.55 -3.14
C GLU A 51 -10.10 0.84 -1.81
N TRP A 52 -9.80 1.58 -0.74
CA TRP A 52 -9.69 1.04 0.62
C TRP A 52 -11.01 0.43 1.12
N LYS A 53 -12.17 0.79 0.52
CA LYS A 53 -13.46 0.18 0.83
C LYS A 53 -13.44 -1.33 0.57
N GLU A 54 -12.65 -1.81 -0.41
CA GLU A 54 -12.46 -3.25 -0.70
C GLU A 54 -11.81 -4.03 0.45
N LEU A 55 -11.19 -3.34 1.42
CA LEU A 55 -10.57 -3.93 2.60
C LEU A 55 -11.59 -4.30 3.69
N TYR A 56 -12.87 -3.98 3.47
CA TYR A 56 -13.98 -4.34 4.34
C TYR A 56 -14.85 -5.41 3.66
N LYS A 57 -15.36 -6.35 4.45
CA LYS A 57 -16.38 -7.31 4.03
C LYS A 57 -17.54 -7.28 5.01
N ASP A 58 -18.70 -7.71 4.56
CA ASP A 58 -19.84 -7.93 5.44
C ASP A 58 -19.55 -9.13 6.34
N ASP A 59 -19.88 -8.99 7.62
CA ASP A 59 -19.84 -10.08 8.58
C ASP A 59 -20.97 -11.06 8.22
N PRO A 60 -20.67 -12.33 7.92
CA PRO A 60 -21.70 -13.32 7.66
C PRO A 60 -22.58 -13.59 8.88
N GLN A 61 -22.14 -13.19 10.09
CA GLN A 61 -22.90 -13.31 11.31
C GLN A 61 -23.74 -12.05 11.56
N GLN A 62 -25.06 -12.19 11.53
CA GLN A 62 -25.96 -11.10 11.90
C GLN A 62 -25.83 -10.77 13.40
N THR A 63 -25.93 -9.48 13.72
CA THR A 63 -26.04 -9.05 15.11
C THR A 63 -27.41 -9.39 15.66
N LEU A 64 -27.54 -9.45 17.00
CA LEU A 64 -28.81 -9.68 17.68
C LEU A 64 -29.91 -8.67 17.28
N THR A 65 -29.52 -7.48 16.81
CA THR A 65 -30.44 -6.43 16.35
C THR A 65 -30.69 -6.46 14.84
N GLY A 66 -30.15 -7.45 14.11
CA GLY A 66 -30.28 -7.55 12.65
C GLY A 66 -29.41 -6.56 11.86
N GLU A 67 -28.68 -5.68 12.54
CA GLU A 67 -27.79 -4.72 11.90
C GLU A 67 -26.60 -5.45 11.27
N PRO A 68 -26.26 -5.17 10.00
CA PRO A 68 -25.11 -5.75 9.34
C PRO A 68 -23.84 -5.28 10.05
N ARG A 69 -23.05 -6.24 10.55
CA ARG A 69 -21.71 -5.96 11.04
C ARG A 69 -20.73 -6.03 9.87
N HIS A 70 -19.72 -5.18 9.87
CA HIS A 70 -18.66 -5.24 8.86
C HIS A 70 -17.35 -5.64 9.52
N LEU A 71 -16.65 -6.57 8.89
CA LEU A 71 -15.34 -7.05 9.33
C LEU A 71 -14.28 -6.54 8.38
N ARG A 72 -13.20 -5.99 8.96
CA ARG A 72 -11.98 -5.73 8.22
C ARG A 72 -11.44 -7.06 7.67
N LYS A 73 -11.17 -7.11 6.36
CA LYS A 73 -10.46 -8.21 5.72
C LYS A 73 -8.98 -8.08 6.08
N GLU A 74 -8.53 -8.83 7.09
CA GLU A 74 -7.19 -8.65 7.64
C GLU A 74 -6.06 -9.18 6.74
N ASP A 75 -5.06 -8.32 6.47
CA ASP A 75 -3.60 -8.53 6.61
C ASP A 75 -2.89 -7.28 6.03
N ALA A 76 -1.75 -6.88 6.60
CA ALA A 76 -0.80 -5.96 5.98
C ALA A 76 -0.48 -6.35 4.52
N LYS A 77 -0.52 -7.64 4.17
CA LYS A 77 -0.42 -8.13 2.80
C LYS A 77 -1.55 -7.66 1.88
N THR A 78 -2.77 -7.53 2.39
CA THR A 78 -3.91 -7.04 1.58
C THR A 78 -3.74 -5.56 1.26
N ILE A 79 -3.28 -4.78 2.24
CA ILE A 79 -2.92 -3.36 2.05
C ILE A 79 -1.75 -3.24 1.06
N SER A 80 -0.72 -4.06 1.21
CA SER A 80 0.41 -4.16 0.28
C SER A 80 -0.08 -4.40 -1.15
N LYS A 81 -0.91 -5.43 -1.38
CA LYS A 81 -1.47 -5.74 -2.70
C LYS A 81 -2.23 -4.58 -3.32
N LEU A 82 -2.99 -3.83 -2.52
CA LEU A 82 -3.71 -2.65 -2.99
C LEU A 82 -2.72 -1.59 -3.49
N TYR A 83 -1.68 -1.28 -2.72
CA TYR A 83 -0.62 -0.36 -3.17
C TYR A 83 0.12 -0.86 -4.41
N GLN A 84 0.48 -2.14 -4.47
CA GLN A 84 1.13 -2.73 -5.64
C GLN A 84 0.24 -2.61 -6.88
N ARG A 85 -1.08 -2.86 -6.75
CA ARG A 85 -2.04 -2.70 -7.86
C ARG A 85 -2.08 -1.26 -8.35
N LYS A 86 -2.15 -0.27 -7.44
CA LYS A 86 -2.16 1.15 -7.80
C LYS A 86 -0.85 1.57 -8.47
N LEU A 87 0.29 1.20 -7.90
CA LEU A 87 1.59 1.54 -8.47
C LEU A 87 1.81 0.86 -9.83
N LYS A 88 1.41 -0.41 -9.98
CA LYS A 88 1.49 -1.11 -11.26
C LYS A 88 0.59 -0.48 -12.32
N ALA A 89 -0.61 -0.01 -11.96
CA ALA A 89 -1.48 0.71 -12.89
C ALA A 89 -0.85 2.04 -13.37
N LEU A 90 -0.20 2.79 -12.47
CA LEU A 90 0.42 4.08 -12.77
C LEU A 90 1.76 3.96 -13.52
N PHE A 91 2.62 3.03 -13.10
CA PHE A 91 3.99 2.92 -13.60
C PHE A 91 4.18 1.82 -14.63
N LYS A 92 3.22 0.89 -14.78
CA LYS A 92 3.25 -0.22 -15.76
C LYS A 92 4.56 -1.03 -15.66
N ASP A 93 5.30 -1.14 -16.74
CA ASP A 93 6.59 -1.83 -16.85
C ASP A 93 7.74 -1.17 -16.05
N ARG A 94 7.51 0.06 -15.58
CA ARG A 94 8.40 0.84 -14.71
C ARG A 94 8.22 0.50 -13.24
N PHE A 95 7.21 -0.30 -12.88
CA PHE A 95 7.08 -0.90 -11.56
C PHE A 95 7.90 -2.19 -11.48
N LEU A 96 8.65 -2.37 -10.39
CA LEU A 96 9.38 -3.60 -10.15
C LEU A 96 8.52 -4.57 -9.35
N ASN A 97 8.32 -5.78 -9.87
CA ASN A 97 7.53 -6.82 -9.20
C ASN A 97 8.16 -7.33 -7.90
N LYS A 98 9.46 -7.07 -7.66
CA LYS A 98 10.14 -7.49 -6.44
C LYS A 98 9.98 -6.40 -5.37
N THR A 99 9.29 -6.74 -4.29
CA THR A 99 9.20 -5.91 -3.08
C THR A 99 10.05 -6.51 -1.97
N TYR A 100 10.30 -5.72 -0.92
CA TYR A 100 11.04 -6.18 0.25
C TYR A 100 10.31 -5.81 1.52
N GLU A 101 9.95 -6.83 2.30
CA GLU A 101 9.20 -6.71 3.54
C GLU A 101 10.16 -6.64 4.73
N PHE A 102 10.13 -5.54 5.48
CA PHE A 102 10.76 -5.47 6.79
C PHE A 102 9.80 -6.02 7.82
N LYS A 103 10.24 -6.99 8.60
CA LYS A 103 9.40 -7.68 9.58
C LYS A 103 9.96 -7.54 10.97
N THR A 104 9.07 -7.58 11.95
CA THR A 104 9.41 -7.77 13.36
C THR A 104 9.96 -9.18 13.59
N ARG A 105 10.53 -9.42 14.78
CA ARG A 105 10.92 -10.76 15.26
C ARG A 105 9.76 -11.77 15.19
N ASN A 106 8.51 -11.31 15.35
CA ASN A 106 7.31 -12.15 15.28
C ASN A 106 6.77 -12.30 13.85
N ASN A 107 7.58 -11.99 12.82
CA ASN A 107 7.22 -12.06 11.40
C ASN A 107 6.09 -11.12 10.96
N ALA A 108 5.66 -10.18 11.81
CA ALA A 108 4.69 -9.15 11.43
C ALA A 108 5.37 -8.05 10.58
N MET A 109 4.74 -7.67 9.48
CA MET A 109 5.25 -6.68 8.52
C MET A 109 5.21 -5.25 9.11
N LEU A 110 6.37 -4.59 9.15
CA LEU A 110 6.54 -3.20 9.58
C LEU A 110 6.48 -2.24 8.39
N PHE A 111 7.31 -2.50 7.39
CA PHE A 111 7.48 -1.68 6.19
C PHE A 111 7.60 -2.57 4.97
N GLU A 112 7.28 -2.02 3.81
CA GLU A 112 7.61 -2.64 2.53
C GLU A 112 8.15 -1.61 1.55
N PHE A 113 9.32 -1.94 1.00
CA PHE A 113 9.88 -1.18 -0.10
C PHE A 113 9.34 -1.68 -1.44
N MET A 114 8.76 -0.73 -2.17
CA MET A 114 8.27 -0.88 -3.53
C MET A 114 9.06 0.07 -4.43
N PHE A 115 9.53 -0.42 -5.57
CA PHE A 115 10.39 0.35 -6.46
C PHE A 115 9.66 0.73 -7.75
N CYS A 116 9.67 2.03 -8.08
CA CYS A 116 9.10 2.59 -9.31
C CYS A 116 10.15 3.44 -10.03
N VAL A 117 10.18 3.37 -11.36
CA VAL A 117 11.06 4.22 -12.18
C VAL A 117 10.26 5.39 -12.74
N GLY A 118 10.65 6.62 -12.41
CA GLY A 118 10.00 7.83 -12.92
C GLY A 118 10.32 8.14 -14.38
N SER A 119 11.43 7.59 -14.90
CA SER A 119 11.86 7.78 -16.30
C SER A 119 11.13 6.84 -17.27
N CYS A 120 10.83 7.34 -18.47
CA CYS A 120 10.32 6.53 -19.59
C CYS A 120 11.44 5.93 -20.45
N SER A 121 12.71 6.27 -20.20
CA SER A 121 13.83 5.77 -20.99
C SER A 121 14.09 4.27 -20.70
N PRO A 122 14.10 3.39 -21.72
CA PRO A 122 14.35 1.96 -21.53
C PRO A 122 15.69 1.65 -20.86
N SER A 123 16.74 2.40 -21.19
CA SER A 123 18.07 2.25 -20.59
C SER A 123 18.07 2.65 -19.12
N ALA A 124 17.37 3.74 -18.75
CA ALA A 124 17.21 4.14 -17.36
C ALA A 124 16.41 3.11 -16.54
N ILE A 125 15.34 2.55 -17.12
CA ILE A 125 14.53 1.49 -16.48
C ILE A 125 15.39 0.24 -16.26
N LYS A 126 16.17 -0.19 -17.25
CA LYS A 126 17.06 -1.35 -17.14
C LYS A 126 18.12 -1.14 -16.06
N LEU A 127 18.73 0.04 -15.99
CA LEU A 127 19.70 0.38 -14.97
C LEU A 127 19.08 0.40 -13.57
N ALA A 128 17.91 1.03 -13.41
CA ALA A 128 17.17 1.06 -12.15
C ALA A 128 16.85 -0.36 -11.65
N LYS A 129 16.41 -1.24 -12.55
CA LYS A 129 16.13 -2.65 -12.24
C LYS A 129 17.37 -3.39 -11.74
N LYS A 130 18.53 -3.15 -12.36
CA LYS A 130 19.82 -3.71 -11.88
C LYS A 130 20.16 -3.20 -10.47
N ILE A 131 20.11 -1.89 -10.25
CA ILE A 131 20.43 -1.27 -8.96
C ILE A 131 19.51 -1.79 -7.85
N ALA A 132 18.19 -1.78 -8.08
CA ALA A 132 17.23 -2.32 -7.14
C ALA A 132 17.48 -3.80 -6.86
N GLY A 133 17.79 -4.59 -7.90
CA GLY A 133 18.19 -5.99 -7.75
C GLY A 133 19.41 -6.17 -6.83
N HIS A 134 20.42 -5.31 -6.95
CA HIS A 134 21.60 -5.34 -6.08
C HIS A 134 21.27 -4.95 -4.63
N ILE A 135 20.51 -3.88 -4.42
CA ILE A 135 20.07 -3.45 -3.08
C ILE A 135 19.30 -4.57 -2.39
N LEU A 136 18.36 -5.19 -3.12
CA LEU A 136 17.48 -6.26 -2.62
C LEU A 136 18.16 -7.62 -2.50
N LYS A 137 19.34 -7.83 -3.10
CA LYS A 137 20.11 -9.07 -2.99
C LYS A 137 21.07 -9.02 -1.80
N LYS A 138 21.57 -7.84 -1.46
CA LYS A 138 22.48 -7.63 -0.32
C LYS A 138 21.79 -7.67 1.05
N SER A 139 20.45 -7.60 1.07
CA SER A 139 19.62 -7.59 2.27
C SER A 139 19.05 -8.97 2.64
N THR A 140 19.51 -10.04 1.98
CA THR A 140 19.20 -11.44 2.31
C THR A 140 20.49 -12.09 2.79
#